data_AF-A0A7S2FHS4-F1
#
_entry.id   AF-A0A7S2FHS4-F1
#
_cell.length_a   1.000
_cell.length_b   1.000
_cell.length_c   1.000
_cell.angle_alpha   90.00
_cell.angle_beta   90.00
_cell.angle_gamma   90.00
#
_symmetry.space_group_name_H-M   'P 1'
#
loop_
_entity.id
_entity.type
_entity.pdbx_description
1 polymer ?
#
loop_
_entity_poly.entity_id
_entity_poly.type
_entity_poly.pdbx_seq_one_letter_code
_entity_poly.pdbx_strand_id
1 'polypeptide(L)'
;PELRQDREVVLAAVRQSCGWALQFAARKMRMDREVVLAAVRRSGWALEHADESMKRDREVVLAAVQTDGEALEFASEEIRADREVALAAVQRSGACAWHSVAPALRSDPEVATAAVRENGLALEHVCEALRADRSVVLAAVTANGLALQHAAPPLKADKGMVTAAVRANPAALQFAAPWIQGNVPVVKAAIEQDGQALRFASEDLRHNRKVVLAAVQRGGLEALQYASPPLRTDPKMLLAAREQAMSSQAVDLWQQSNPV
;
A
#
# COMPACT_ATOMS: atom_id res chain seq x y z
N PRO A 1 -43.67 7.27 -17.95
CA PRO A 1 -43.11 8.62 -17.70
C PRO A 1 -43.40 9.12 -16.28
N GLU A 2 -44.62 8.92 -15.79
CA GLU A 2 -45.09 9.33 -14.45
C GLU A 2 -44.36 8.60 -13.30
N LEU A 3 -44.11 7.28 -13.43
CA LEU A 3 -43.43 6.48 -12.40
C LEU A 3 -42.01 6.94 -12.06
N ARG A 4 -41.33 7.67 -12.96
CA ARG A 4 -39.98 8.22 -12.72
C ARG A 4 -40.02 9.49 -11.86
N GLN A 5 -41.20 10.08 -11.67
CA GLN A 5 -41.44 11.24 -10.82
C GLN A 5 -42.11 10.85 -9.49
N ASP A 6 -42.70 9.66 -9.42
CA ASP A 6 -43.29 9.13 -8.20
C ASP A 6 -42.19 8.80 -7.20
N ARG A 7 -42.21 9.53 -6.08
CA ARG A 7 -41.19 9.45 -5.04
C ARG A 7 -41.16 8.08 -4.38
N GLU A 8 -42.31 7.47 -4.08
CA GLU A 8 -42.34 6.19 -3.38
C GLU A 8 -41.85 5.06 -4.28
N VAL A 9 -42.24 5.09 -5.55
CA VAL A 9 -41.79 4.12 -6.56
C VAL A 9 -40.28 4.23 -6.77
N VAL A 10 -39.74 5.44 -6.92
CA VAL A 10 -38.30 5.65 -7.08
C VAL A 10 -37.54 5.24 -5.84
N LEU A 11 -38.02 5.58 -4.64
CA LEU A 11 -37.38 5.21 -3.38
C LEU A 11 -37.36 3.68 -3.18
N ALA A 12 -38.46 2.99 -3.50
CA ALA A 12 -38.53 1.53 -3.46
C ALA A 12 -37.57 0.90 -4.47
N ALA A 13 -37.51 1.43 -5.70
CA ALA A 13 -36.60 0.95 -6.75
C ALA A 13 -35.13 1.15 -6.35
N VAL A 14 -34.77 2.31 -5.82
CA VAL A 14 -33.41 2.60 -5.32
C VAL A 14 -33.03 1.63 -4.19
N ARG A 15 -33.97 1.35 -3.28
CA ARG A 15 -33.78 0.39 -2.18
C ARG A 15 -33.64 -1.04 -2.63
N GLN A 16 -34.17 -1.44 -3.79
CA GLN A 16 -34.06 -2.81 -4.31
C GLN A 16 -32.86 -2.97 -5.26
N SER A 17 -32.58 -1.99 -6.12
CA SER A 17 -31.63 -2.09 -7.24
C SER A 17 -30.21 -1.58 -6.94
N CYS A 18 -29.74 -1.73 -5.71
CA CYS A 18 -28.40 -1.32 -5.26
C CYS A 18 -28.05 0.14 -5.56
N GLY A 19 -29.02 1.06 -5.47
CA GLY A 19 -28.81 2.49 -5.72
C GLY A 19 -28.84 2.93 -7.20
N TRP A 20 -28.60 2.03 -8.15
CA TRP A 20 -28.48 2.35 -9.59
C TRP A 20 -29.79 2.81 -10.24
N ALA A 21 -30.95 2.54 -9.62
CA ALA A 21 -32.23 3.02 -10.14
C ALA A 21 -32.32 4.56 -10.25
N LEU A 22 -31.45 5.29 -9.53
CA LEU A 22 -31.37 6.75 -9.58
C LEU A 22 -31.10 7.29 -11.00
N GLN A 23 -30.36 6.56 -11.84
CA GLN A 23 -30.06 6.98 -13.22
C GLN A 23 -31.31 7.17 -14.08
N PHE A 24 -32.38 6.41 -13.80
CA PHE A 24 -33.64 6.47 -14.52
C PHE A 24 -34.64 7.45 -13.91
N ALA A 25 -34.33 8.00 -12.74
CA ALA A 25 -35.22 8.90 -12.04
C ALA A 25 -35.31 10.27 -12.74
N ALA A 26 -36.47 10.92 -12.65
CA ALA A 26 -36.63 12.27 -13.15
C ALA A 26 -35.71 13.24 -12.41
N ARG A 27 -35.36 14.36 -13.05
CA ARG A 27 -34.44 15.36 -12.47
C ARG A 27 -34.85 15.80 -11.06
N LYS A 28 -36.15 16.01 -10.82
CA LYS A 28 -36.68 16.37 -9.49
C LYS A 28 -36.33 15.35 -8.41
N MET A 29 -36.31 14.05 -8.73
CA MET A 29 -35.95 12.97 -7.80
C MET A 29 -34.43 12.87 -7.61
N ARG A 30 -33.64 13.22 -8.63
CA ARG A 30 -32.17 13.33 -8.51
C ARG A 30 -31.70 14.55 -7.71
N MET A 31 -32.61 15.49 -7.42
CA MET A 31 -32.44 16.59 -6.48
C MET A 31 -33.05 16.29 -5.10
N ASP A 32 -33.87 15.24 -4.98
CA ASP A 32 -34.49 14.89 -3.70
C ASP A 32 -33.44 14.23 -2.81
N ARG A 33 -33.05 14.97 -1.78
CA ARG A 33 -31.99 14.60 -0.85
C ARG A 33 -32.22 13.23 -0.19
N GLU A 34 -33.45 12.89 0.17
CA GLU A 34 -33.72 11.59 0.81
C GLU A 34 -33.60 10.44 -0.18
N VAL A 35 -34.06 10.64 -1.42
CA VAL A 35 -33.94 9.65 -2.50
C VAL A 35 -32.47 9.43 -2.83
N VAL A 36 -31.68 10.51 -2.97
CA VAL A 36 -30.25 10.41 -3.26
C VAL A 36 -29.49 9.79 -2.09
N LEU A 37 -29.76 10.18 -0.83
CA LEU A 37 -29.16 9.56 0.35
C LEU A 37 -29.45 8.06 0.42
N ALA A 38 -30.68 7.65 0.12
CA ALA A 38 -31.04 6.24 0.06
C ALA A 38 -30.27 5.49 -1.03
N ALA A 39 -29.95 6.14 -2.15
CA ALA A 39 -29.17 5.55 -3.23
C ALA A 39 -27.68 5.42 -2.86
N VAL A 40 -27.05 6.51 -2.42
CA VAL A 40 -25.61 6.53 -2.14
C VAL A 40 -25.19 5.67 -0.95
N ARG A 41 -26.12 5.42 0.00
CA ARG A 41 -25.91 4.47 1.10
C ARG A 41 -25.90 3.01 0.65
N ARG A 42 -26.42 2.71 -0.53
CA ARG A 42 -26.39 1.36 -1.12
C ARG A 42 -25.24 1.17 -2.10
N SER A 43 -24.90 2.21 -2.84
CA SER A 43 -23.80 2.26 -3.78
C SER A 43 -23.34 3.71 -3.90
N GLY A 44 -22.12 4.02 -3.45
CA GLY A 44 -21.55 5.36 -3.51
C GLY A 44 -21.49 5.91 -4.93
N TRP A 45 -21.31 5.02 -5.91
CA TRP A 45 -21.34 5.33 -7.35
C TRP A 45 -22.66 5.93 -7.83
N ALA A 46 -23.76 5.76 -7.10
CA ALA A 46 -25.03 6.41 -7.42
C ALA A 46 -24.92 7.95 -7.44
N LEU A 47 -23.90 8.52 -6.78
CA LEU A 47 -23.62 9.97 -6.80
C LEU A 47 -23.39 10.52 -8.22
N GLU A 48 -22.87 9.71 -9.15
CA GLU A 48 -22.68 10.10 -10.55
C GLU A 48 -23.98 10.64 -11.18
N HIS A 49 -25.10 10.01 -10.84
CA HIS A 49 -26.42 10.31 -11.40
C HIS A 49 -27.19 11.35 -10.58
N ALA A 50 -26.69 11.77 -9.43
CA ALA A 50 -27.31 12.83 -8.65
C ALA A 50 -27.22 14.18 -9.38
N ASP A 51 -28.12 15.11 -9.08
CA ASP A 51 -28.02 16.48 -9.60
C ASP A 51 -26.79 17.20 -9.01
N GLU A 52 -26.28 18.19 -9.72
CA GLU A 52 -25.11 18.99 -9.30
C GLU A 52 -25.29 19.63 -7.91
N SER A 53 -26.53 19.97 -7.52
CA SER A 53 -26.83 20.45 -6.17
C SER A 53 -26.51 19.42 -5.08
N MET A 54 -26.71 18.13 -5.35
CA MET A 54 -26.43 17.03 -4.42
C MET A 54 -24.95 16.63 -4.42
N LYS A 55 -24.25 16.78 -5.55
CA LYS A 55 -22.79 16.62 -5.63
C LYS A 55 -22.01 17.70 -4.86
N ARG A 56 -22.68 18.80 -4.51
CA ARG A 56 -22.20 19.87 -3.62
C ARG A 56 -22.70 19.72 -2.18
N ASP A 57 -23.63 18.81 -1.91
CA ASP A 57 -24.11 18.56 -0.54
C ASP A 57 -23.09 17.66 0.17
N ARG A 58 -22.40 18.25 1.14
CA ARG A 58 -21.36 17.60 1.92
C ARG A 58 -21.82 16.31 2.59
N GLU A 59 -23.04 16.26 3.14
CA GLU A 59 -23.52 15.06 3.84
C GLU A 59 -23.85 13.94 2.84
N VAL A 60 -24.39 14.29 1.67
CA VAL A 60 -24.66 13.33 0.60
C VAL A 60 -23.36 12.73 0.07
N VAL A 61 -22.37 13.57 -0.23
CA VAL A 61 -21.07 13.10 -0.72
C VAL A 61 -20.36 12.28 0.35
N LEU A 62 -20.35 12.72 1.61
CA LEU A 62 -19.72 11.96 2.69
C LEU A 62 -20.37 10.57 2.86
N ALA A 63 -21.69 10.47 2.76
CA ALA A 63 -22.39 9.19 2.78
C ALA A 63 -22.02 8.30 1.58
N ALA A 64 -21.85 8.89 0.39
CA ALA A 64 -21.40 8.16 -0.81
C ALA A 64 -19.97 7.62 -0.63
N VAL A 65 -19.07 8.48 -0.16
CA VAL A 65 -17.66 8.19 0.07
C VAL A 65 -17.45 7.14 1.16
N GLN A 66 -18.28 7.14 2.21
CA GLN A 66 -18.26 6.10 3.25
C GLN A 66 -18.67 4.73 2.71
N THR A 67 -19.53 4.69 1.69
CA THR A 67 -19.89 3.45 1.00
C THR A 67 -18.77 3.02 0.06
N ASP A 68 -18.40 3.89 -0.88
CA ASP A 68 -17.36 3.68 -1.89
C ASP A 68 -16.50 4.94 -2.01
N GLY A 69 -15.22 4.89 -1.60
CA GLY A 69 -14.34 6.06 -1.55
C GLY A 69 -14.09 6.70 -2.91
N GLU A 70 -14.15 5.91 -3.98
CA GLU A 70 -14.02 6.36 -5.38
C GLU A 70 -15.16 7.30 -5.81
N ALA A 71 -16.31 7.29 -5.12
CA ALA A 71 -17.42 8.19 -5.40
C ALA A 71 -17.04 9.67 -5.29
N LEU A 72 -15.93 9.99 -4.61
CA LEU A 72 -15.37 11.35 -4.53
C LEU A 72 -15.11 11.96 -5.92
N GLU A 73 -14.85 11.15 -6.96
CA GLU A 73 -14.64 11.65 -8.32
C GLU A 73 -15.84 12.45 -8.86
N PHE A 74 -17.05 12.05 -8.47
CA PHE A 74 -18.30 12.67 -8.92
C PHE A 74 -18.72 13.88 -8.09
N ALA A 75 -18.02 14.17 -7.00
CA ALA A 75 -18.30 15.34 -6.17
C ALA A 75 -17.82 16.64 -6.84
N SER A 76 -18.39 17.77 -6.42
CA SER A 76 -17.93 19.07 -6.92
C SER A 76 -16.48 19.34 -6.53
N GLU A 77 -15.81 20.24 -7.25
CA GLU A 77 -14.43 20.61 -6.94
C GLU A 77 -14.26 21.14 -5.53
N GLU A 78 -15.25 21.89 -5.03
CA GLU A 78 -15.23 22.41 -3.66
C GLU A 78 -15.26 21.28 -2.62
N ILE A 79 -16.05 20.22 -2.85
CA ILE A 79 -16.14 19.07 -1.93
C ILE A 79 -14.90 18.17 -2.02
N ARG A 80 -14.32 18.00 -3.22
CA ARG A 80 -13.03 17.28 -3.37
C ARG A 80 -11.87 17.98 -2.67
N ALA A 81 -12.01 19.28 -2.39
CA ALA A 81 -11.09 20.08 -1.59
C ALA A 81 -11.47 20.14 -0.10
N ASP A 82 -12.57 19.52 0.33
CA ASP A 82 -12.89 19.34 1.75
C ASP A 82 -11.99 18.24 2.33
N ARG A 83 -11.19 18.63 3.31
CA ARG A 83 -10.20 17.78 3.96
C ARG A 83 -10.80 16.54 4.62
N GLU A 84 -11.94 16.67 5.29
CA GLU A 84 -12.56 15.54 6.00
C GLU A 84 -13.17 14.55 5.00
N VAL A 85 -13.78 15.05 3.93
CA VAL A 85 -14.35 14.20 2.88
C VAL A 85 -13.23 13.46 2.12
N ALA A 86 -12.15 14.16 1.76
CA ALA A 86 -10.99 13.55 1.11
C ALA A 86 -10.33 12.49 2.01
N LEU A 87 -10.18 12.77 3.31
CA LEU A 87 -9.64 11.80 4.26
C LEU A 87 -10.52 10.56 4.36
N ALA A 88 -11.85 10.72 4.46
CA ALA A 88 -12.78 9.60 4.48
C ALA A 88 -12.69 8.75 3.20
N ALA A 89 -12.54 9.38 2.03
CA ALA A 89 -12.39 8.68 0.75
C ALA A 89 -11.13 7.85 0.68
N VAL A 90 -10.01 8.44 1.09
CA VAL A 90 -8.71 7.76 1.12
C VAL A 90 -8.71 6.63 2.15
N GLN A 91 -9.34 6.81 3.33
CA GLN A 91 -9.47 5.73 4.30
C GLN A 91 -10.34 4.57 3.80
N ARG A 92 -11.31 4.86 2.92
CA ARG A 92 -12.23 3.84 2.40
C ARG A 92 -11.66 3.05 1.23
N SER A 93 -11.02 3.72 0.28
CA SER A 93 -10.58 3.12 -1.00
C SER A 93 -9.09 3.33 -1.30
N GLY A 94 -8.30 3.83 -0.33
CA GLY A 94 -6.85 3.95 -0.42
C GLY A 94 -6.38 4.75 -1.64
N ALA A 95 -5.53 4.12 -2.44
CA ALA A 95 -4.93 4.72 -3.64
C ALA A 95 -5.94 5.00 -4.77
N CYS A 96 -7.07 4.28 -4.84
CA CYS A 96 -8.07 4.53 -5.88
C CYS A 96 -8.71 5.91 -5.71
N ALA A 97 -9.06 6.28 -4.48
CA ALA A 97 -9.62 7.59 -4.16
C ALA A 97 -8.59 8.73 -4.27
N TRP A 98 -7.29 8.44 -4.18
CA TRP A 98 -6.22 9.45 -4.21
C TRP A 98 -6.25 10.32 -5.47
N HIS A 99 -6.58 9.73 -6.63
CA HIS A 99 -6.68 10.45 -7.90
C HIS A 99 -7.79 11.51 -7.91
N SER A 100 -8.82 11.31 -7.10
CA SER A 100 -9.99 12.20 -6.99
C SER A 100 -9.80 13.31 -5.95
N VAL A 101 -8.79 13.19 -5.07
CA VAL A 101 -8.45 14.23 -4.09
C VAL A 101 -7.91 15.47 -4.80
N ALA A 102 -8.39 16.65 -4.39
CA ALA A 102 -7.95 17.92 -4.94
C ALA A 102 -6.42 18.13 -4.78
N PRO A 103 -5.73 18.73 -5.77
CA PRO A 103 -4.28 18.91 -5.73
C PRO A 103 -3.76 19.60 -4.46
N ALA A 104 -4.53 20.55 -3.91
CA ALA A 104 -4.18 21.25 -2.67
C ALA A 104 -4.04 20.30 -1.47
N LEU A 105 -4.88 19.27 -1.38
CA LEU A 105 -4.88 18.30 -0.28
C LEU A 105 -3.90 17.15 -0.49
N ARG A 106 -3.37 16.94 -1.71
CA ARG A 106 -2.32 15.93 -1.96
C ARG A 106 -0.99 16.23 -1.28
N SER A 107 -0.82 17.47 -0.78
CA SER A 107 0.30 17.88 0.05
C SER A 107 -0.01 17.83 1.55
N ASP A 108 -1.23 17.45 1.95
CA ASP A 108 -1.59 17.27 3.36
C ASP A 108 -0.96 15.97 3.90
N PRO A 109 -0.12 16.05 4.94
CA PRO A 109 0.54 14.86 5.51
C PRO A 109 -0.43 13.82 6.07
N GLU A 110 -1.58 14.21 6.62
CA GLU A 110 -2.54 13.27 7.21
C GLU A 110 -3.28 12.49 6.12
N VAL A 111 -3.72 13.19 5.07
CA VAL A 111 -4.37 12.54 3.91
C VAL A 111 -3.38 11.60 3.21
N ALA A 112 -2.14 12.02 3.02
CA ALA A 112 -1.09 11.17 2.48
C ALA A 112 -0.77 9.97 3.39
N THR A 113 -0.70 10.17 4.70
CA THR A 113 -0.46 9.09 5.67
C THR A 113 -1.57 8.05 5.64
N ALA A 114 -2.83 8.47 5.50
CA ALA A 114 -3.95 7.54 5.32
C ALA A 114 -3.79 6.71 4.04
N ALA A 115 -3.42 7.33 2.92
CA ALA A 115 -3.24 6.63 1.64
C ALA A 115 -2.13 5.57 1.71
N VAL A 116 -0.97 5.94 2.27
CA VAL A 116 0.19 5.04 2.31
C VAL A 116 0.06 3.91 3.33
N ARG A 117 -0.83 4.04 4.32
CA ARG A 117 -1.11 2.95 5.28
C ARG A 117 -1.85 1.78 4.63
N GLU A 118 -2.80 2.08 3.75
CA GLU A 118 -3.53 1.06 2.99
C GLU A 118 -2.66 0.46 1.88
N ASN A 119 -1.93 1.30 1.14
CA ASN A 119 -0.99 0.85 0.11
C ASN A 119 0.32 1.64 0.23
N GLY A 120 1.36 1.03 0.80
CA GLY A 120 2.66 1.68 0.96
C GLY A 120 3.28 2.19 -0.34
N LEU A 121 2.95 1.60 -1.49
CA LEU A 121 3.44 2.06 -2.80
C LEU A 121 2.79 3.37 -3.25
N ALA A 122 1.67 3.79 -2.65
CA ALA A 122 1.04 5.09 -2.93
C ALA A 122 1.97 6.29 -2.66
N LEU A 123 3.09 6.08 -1.94
CA LEU A 123 4.17 7.06 -1.81
C LEU A 123 4.73 7.52 -3.17
N GLU A 124 4.55 6.76 -4.24
CA GLU A 124 4.94 7.17 -5.59
C GLU A 124 4.11 8.31 -6.18
N HIS A 125 2.92 8.57 -5.64
CA HIS A 125 1.97 9.58 -6.13
C HIS A 125 1.90 10.84 -5.25
N VAL A 126 2.51 10.81 -4.06
CA VAL A 126 2.58 12.01 -3.19
C VAL A 126 3.65 12.98 -3.67
N CYS A 127 3.55 14.25 -3.30
CA CYS A 127 4.50 15.28 -3.69
C CYS A 127 5.89 15.05 -3.06
N GLU A 128 6.93 15.64 -3.65
CA GLU A 128 8.32 15.44 -3.22
C GLU A 128 8.56 15.83 -1.76
N ALA A 129 7.90 16.89 -1.28
CA ALA A 129 7.96 17.32 0.11
C ALA A 129 7.52 16.21 1.08
N LEU A 130 6.45 15.48 0.76
CA LEU A 130 5.95 14.37 1.58
C LEU A 130 6.80 13.10 1.45
N ARG A 131 7.49 12.89 0.32
CA ARG A 131 8.49 11.81 0.18
C ARG A 131 9.76 12.08 0.99
N ALA A 132 9.98 13.32 1.40
CA ALA A 132 11.02 13.71 2.34
C ALA A 132 10.51 13.77 3.80
N ASP A 133 9.20 13.69 4.02
CA ASP A 133 8.61 13.65 5.35
C ASP A 133 8.85 12.28 6.00
N ARG A 134 9.58 12.30 7.11
CA ARG A 134 9.94 11.08 7.85
C ARG A 134 8.71 10.31 8.33
N SER A 135 7.66 10.99 8.79
CA SER A 135 6.48 10.34 9.37
C SER A 135 5.65 9.61 8.32
N VAL A 136 5.43 10.26 7.18
CA VAL A 136 4.68 9.71 6.04
C VAL A 136 5.44 8.52 5.45
N VAL A 137 6.74 8.68 5.21
CA VAL A 137 7.58 7.61 4.65
C VAL A 137 7.68 6.43 5.62
N LEU A 138 7.76 6.68 6.93
CA LEU A 138 7.75 5.60 7.92
C LEU A 138 6.45 4.79 7.88
N ALA A 139 5.30 5.47 7.76
CA ALA A 139 4.02 4.81 7.59
C ALA A 139 3.97 3.98 6.29
N ALA A 140 4.51 4.52 5.19
CA ALA A 140 4.57 3.82 3.91
C ALA A 140 5.46 2.56 3.96
N VAL A 141 6.67 2.65 4.52
CA VAL A 141 7.60 1.51 4.57
C VAL A 141 7.19 0.44 5.57
N THR A 142 6.42 0.80 6.59
CA THR A 142 5.86 -0.16 7.54
C THR A 142 4.69 -0.93 6.92
N ALA A 143 3.90 -0.29 6.04
CA ALA A 143 2.87 -0.97 5.26
C ALA A 143 3.45 -1.83 4.13
N ASN A 144 4.47 -1.34 3.42
CA ASN A 144 5.20 -2.09 2.39
C ASN A 144 6.66 -1.63 2.33
N GLY A 145 7.60 -2.50 2.71
CA GLY A 145 9.02 -2.16 2.74
C GLY A 145 9.60 -1.67 1.41
N LEU A 146 9.02 -2.07 0.26
CA LEU A 146 9.45 -1.61 -1.06
C LEU A 146 9.12 -0.13 -1.32
N ALA A 147 8.22 0.48 -0.54
CA ALA A 147 7.91 1.91 -0.62
C ALA A 147 9.16 2.79 -0.47
N LEU A 148 10.21 2.28 0.18
CA LEU A 148 11.50 2.97 0.31
C LEU A 148 12.06 3.43 -1.04
N GLN A 149 11.75 2.76 -2.15
CA GLN A 149 12.19 3.16 -3.49
C GLN A 149 11.73 4.57 -3.89
N HIS A 150 10.59 5.04 -3.37
CA HIS A 150 10.03 6.35 -3.67
C HIS A 150 10.43 7.42 -2.64
N ALA A 151 11.04 7.04 -1.51
CA ALA A 151 11.49 7.99 -0.49
C ALA A 151 12.60 8.91 -1.01
N ALA A 152 12.69 10.10 -0.43
CA ALA A 152 13.76 11.05 -0.74
C ALA A 152 15.15 10.46 -0.37
N PRO A 153 16.23 10.84 -1.09
CA PRO A 153 17.57 10.31 -0.85
C PRO A 153 18.06 10.39 0.61
N PRO A 154 17.79 11.46 1.38
CA PRO A 154 18.19 11.52 2.80
C PRO A 154 17.56 10.40 3.65
N LEU A 155 16.33 9.97 3.35
CA LEU A 155 15.64 8.91 4.08
C LEU A 155 16.11 7.51 3.66
N LYS A 156 16.54 7.34 2.41
CA LYS A 156 17.24 6.12 1.94
C LYS A 156 18.61 5.92 2.59
N ALA A 157 19.17 7.01 3.12
CA ALA A 157 20.41 7.01 3.90
C ALA A 157 20.18 6.90 5.41
N ASP A 158 18.95 7.05 5.89
CA ASP A 158 18.62 6.96 7.30
C ASP A 158 18.59 5.50 7.74
N LYS A 159 19.53 5.13 8.62
CA LYS A 159 19.63 3.76 9.13
C LYS A 159 18.32 3.27 9.74
N GLY A 160 17.60 4.11 10.49
CA GLY A 160 16.35 3.74 11.14
C GLY A 160 15.25 3.44 10.14
N MET A 161 15.08 4.30 9.14
CA MET A 161 14.12 4.15 8.06
C MET A 161 14.38 2.90 7.23
N VAL A 162 15.63 2.70 6.80
CA VAL A 162 16.00 1.50 6.03
C VAL A 162 15.82 0.24 6.88
N THR A 163 16.14 0.27 8.17
CA THR A 163 15.89 -0.87 9.06
C THR A 163 14.41 -1.20 9.15
N ALA A 164 13.54 -0.18 9.26
CA ALA A 164 12.09 -0.39 9.26
C ALA A 164 11.61 -1.01 7.94
N ALA A 165 12.09 -0.48 6.81
CA ALA A 165 11.74 -1.00 5.48
C ALA A 165 12.21 -2.44 5.26
N VAL A 166 13.45 -2.75 5.65
CA VAL A 166 14.03 -4.10 5.58
C VAL A 166 13.27 -5.09 6.45
N ARG A 167 12.80 -4.65 7.64
CA ARG A 167 11.99 -5.48 8.51
C ARG A 167 10.63 -5.84 7.93
N ALA A 168 10.06 -4.94 7.14
CA ALA A 168 8.79 -5.18 6.43
C ALA A 168 9.01 -5.99 5.14
N ASN A 169 10.10 -5.75 4.43
CA ASN A 169 10.51 -6.52 3.25
C ASN A 169 12.04 -6.50 3.09
N PRO A 170 12.74 -7.65 3.18
CA PRO A 170 14.20 -7.71 3.06
C PRO A 170 14.74 -7.15 1.75
N ALA A 171 13.96 -7.23 0.66
CA ALA A 171 14.35 -6.70 -0.62
C ALA A 171 14.36 -5.16 -0.67
N ALA A 172 13.83 -4.47 0.34
CA ALA A 172 13.94 -3.02 0.46
C ALA A 172 15.40 -2.54 0.55
N LEU A 173 16.33 -3.40 1.00
CA LEU A 173 17.76 -3.08 1.09
C LEU A 173 18.35 -2.60 -0.25
N GLN A 174 17.80 -3.06 -1.38
CA GLN A 174 18.24 -2.65 -2.72
C GLN A 174 18.09 -1.15 -2.98
N PHE A 175 17.15 -0.49 -2.29
CA PHE A 175 16.86 0.93 -2.45
C PHE A 175 17.58 1.82 -1.43
N ALA A 176 18.30 1.20 -0.48
CA ALA A 176 19.09 1.92 0.50
C ALA A 176 20.30 2.60 -0.16
N ALA A 177 20.80 3.67 0.46
CA ALA A 177 22.04 4.30 0.00
C ALA A 177 23.23 3.31 0.04
N PRO A 178 24.23 3.43 -0.85
CA PRO A 178 25.33 2.47 -0.94
C PRO A 178 26.07 2.21 0.38
N TRP A 179 26.24 3.23 1.22
CA TRP A 179 26.87 3.07 2.54
C TRP A 179 26.00 2.32 3.55
N ILE A 180 24.67 2.37 3.40
CA ILE A 180 23.74 1.57 4.22
C ILE A 180 23.75 0.11 3.77
N GLN A 181 23.93 -0.16 2.47
CA GLN A 181 24.14 -1.52 1.96
C GLN A 181 25.44 -2.16 2.48
N GLY A 182 26.40 -1.35 2.94
CA GLY A 182 27.59 -1.81 3.68
C GLY A 182 27.41 -1.86 5.20
N ASN A 183 26.24 -1.49 5.72
CA ASN A 183 25.99 -1.48 7.16
C ASN A 183 25.67 -2.88 7.68
N VAL A 184 26.63 -3.49 8.38
CA VAL A 184 26.50 -4.87 8.89
C VAL A 184 25.20 -5.11 9.68
N PRO A 185 24.79 -4.27 10.66
CA PRO A 185 23.52 -4.46 11.35
C PRO A 185 22.29 -4.50 10.45
N VAL A 186 22.17 -3.59 9.47
CA VAL A 186 21.01 -3.52 8.57
C VAL A 186 20.98 -4.73 7.64
N VAL A 187 22.13 -5.07 7.06
CA VAL A 187 22.27 -6.20 6.14
C VAL A 187 22.01 -7.53 6.85
N LYS A 188 22.49 -7.68 8.09
CA LYS A 188 22.17 -8.85 8.91
C LYS A 188 20.68 -8.97 9.21
N ALA A 189 20.01 -7.87 9.55
CA ALA A 189 18.56 -7.90 9.76
C ALA A 189 17.79 -8.34 8.50
N ALA A 190 18.26 -7.96 7.31
CA ALA A 190 17.68 -8.44 6.05
C ALA A 190 17.93 -9.94 5.86
N ILE A 191 19.18 -10.37 6.06
CA ILE A 191 19.64 -11.75 5.91
C ILE A 191 18.91 -12.70 6.87
N GLU A 192 18.65 -12.27 8.11
CA GLU A 192 17.96 -13.07 9.12
C GLU A 192 16.53 -13.45 8.68
N GLN A 193 15.88 -12.59 7.90
CA GLN A 193 14.58 -12.90 7.32
C GLN A 193 14.71 -13.74 6.05
N ASP A 194 15.53 -13.27 5.09
CA ASP A 194 15.78 -13.88 3.79
C ASP A 194 17.27 -13.89 3.47
N GLY A 195 17.88 -15.08 3.40
CA GLY A 195 19.30 -15.23 3.10
C GLY A 195 19.69 -14.70 1.71
N GLN A 196 18.76 -14.64 0.76
CA GLN A 196 19.00 -14.06 -0.56
C GLN A 196 19.17 -12.54 -0.52
N ALA A 197 18.80 -11.87 0.59
CA ALA A 197 19.02 -10.44 0.77
C ALA A 197 20.51 -10.04 0.69
N LEU A 198 21.43 -11.01 0.84
CA LEU A 198 22.87 -10.84 0.58
C LEU A 198 23.14 -10.23 -0.81
N ARG A 199 22.29 -10.49 -1.82
CA ARG A 199 22.43 -9.92 -3.17
C ARG A 199 22.43 -8.40 -3.22
N PHE A 200 21.82 -7.76 -2.21
CA PHE A 200 21.71 -6.30 -2.10
C PHE A 200 22.74 -5.68 -1.17
N ALA A 201 23.58 -6.49 -0.53
CA ALA A 201 24.67 -6.00 0.32
C ALA A 201 25.81 -5.44 -0.55
N SER A 202 26.62 -4.55 0.04
CA SER A 202 27.83 -4.06 -0.62
C SER A 202 28.78 -5.21 -0.97
N GLU A 203 29.63 -5.00 -1.97
CA GLU A 203 30.63 -5.99 -2.39
C GLU A 203 31.53 -6.45 -1.24
N ASP A 204 31.95 -5.52 -0.37
CA ASP A 204 32.73 -5.81 0.82
C ASP A 204 32.04 -6.82 1.76
N LEU A 205 30.72 -6.68 1.94
CA LEU A 205 29.95 -7.60 2.77
C LEU A 205 29.69 -8.94 2.07
N ARG A 206 29.57 -8.95 0.75
CA ARG A 206 29.52 -10.19 -0.05
C ARG A 206 30.87 -10.92 -0.07
N HIS A 207 31.96 -10.25 0.30
CA HIS A 207 33.26 -10.85 0.57
C HIS A 207 33.49 -11.14 2.07
N ASN A 208 32.58 -10.72 2.95
CA ASN A 208 32.74 -10.93 4.39
C ASN A 208 32.29 -12.33 4.78
N ARG A 209 33.25 -13.18 5.16
CA ARG A 209 33.02 -14.57 5.55
C ARG A 209 31.92 -14.74 6.61
N LYS A 210 31.85 -13.86 7.61
CA LYS A 210 30.85 -13.98 8.69
C LYS A 210 29.44 -13.64 8.20
N VAL A 211 29.31 -12.64 7.33
CA VAL A 211 28.02 -12.22 6.77
C VAL A 211 27.52 -13.26 5.76
N VAL A 212 28.40 -13.72 4.88
CA VAL A 212 28.08 -14.78 3.91
C VAL A 212 27.67 -16.06 4.61
N LEU A 213 28.39 -16.48 5.65
CA LEU A 213 28.01 -17.68 6.41
C LEU A 213 26.60 -17.56 7.01
N ALA A 214 26.25 -16.41 7.58
CA ALA A 214 24.91 -16.16 8.10
C ALA A 214 23.84 -16.22 7.00
N ALA A 215 24.14 -15.66 5.82
CA ALA A 215 23.24 -15.73 4.67
C ALA A 215 23.02 -17.16 4.18
N VAL A 216 24.09 -17.95 4.09
CA VAL A 216 24.04 -19.36 3.69
C VAL A 216 23.29 -20.21 4.72
N GLN A 217 23.49 -19.96 6.01
CA GLN A 217 22.74 -20.64 7.07
C GLN A 217 21.23 -20.38 6.99
N ARG A 218 20.82 -19.22 6.45
CA ARG A 218 19.40 -18.88 6.29
C ARG A 218 18.81 -19.31 4.94
N GLY A 219 19.47 -19.00 3.84
CA GLY A 219 18.98 -19.19 2.46
C GLY A 219 19.72 -20.27 1.66
N GLY A 220 20.57 -21.07 2.31
CA GLY A 220 21.23 -22.22 1.69
C GLY A 220 22.11 -21.86 0.48
N LEU A 221 22.04 -22.71 -0.54
CA LEU A 221 22.79 -22.55 -1.80
C LEU A 221 22.35 -21.30 -2.58
N GLU A 222 21.08 -20.90 -2.47
CA GLU A 222 20.54 -19.72 -3.15
C GLU A 222 21.14 -18.43 -2.61
N ALA A 223 21.46 -18.38 -1.31
CA ALA A 223 22.19 -17.26 -0.73
C ALA A 223 23.68 -17.27 -1.15
N LEU A 224 24.29 -18.46 -1.25
CA LEU A 224 25.71 -18.61 -1.59
C LEU A 224 26.05 -18.04 -2.97
N GLN A 225 25.14 -18.14 -3.95
CA GLN A 225 25.38 -17.63 -5.31
C GLN A 225 25.72 -16.12 -5.35
N TYR A 226 25.30 -15.37 -4.33
CA TYR A 226 25.54 -13.93 -4.20
C TYR A 226 26.84 -13.58 -3.49
N ALA A 227 27.56 -14.55 -2.94
CA ALA A 227 28.87 -14.34 -2.35
C ALA A 227 29.94 -14.04 -3.41
N SER A 228 31.06 -13.45 -2.97
CA SER A 228 32.22 -13.24 -3.84
C SER A 228 32.73 -14.59 -4.40
N PRO A 229 33.35 -14.61 -5.61
CA PRO A 229 33.83 -15.85 -6.23
C PRO A 229 34.66 -16.76 -5.30
N PRO A 230 35.60 -16.24 -4.48
CA PRO A 230 36.37 -17.09 -3.55
C PRO A 230 35.53 -17.76 -2.47
N LEU A 231 34.45 -17.12 -2.00
CA LEU A 231 33.59 -17.68 -0.95
C LEU A 231 32.57 -18.67 -1.49
N ARG A 232 32.22 -18.58 -2.79
CA ARG A 232 31.33 -19.53 -3.46
C ARG A 232 31.88 -20.96 -3.50
N THR A 233 33.20 -21.09 -3.54
CA THR A 233 33.89 -22.39 -3.55
C THR A 233 34.51 -22.75 -2.20
N ASP A 234 34.32 -21.94 -1.16
CA ASP A 234 34.83 -22.23 0.19
C ASP A 234 34.14 -23.50 0.74
N PRO A 235 34.90 -24.56 1.10
CA PRO A 235 34.33 -25.80 1.63
C PRO A 235 33.42 -25.60 2.84
N LYS A 236 33.70 -24.60 3.69
CA LYS A 236 32.86 -24.30 4.85
C LYS A 236 31.50 -23.73 4.45
N MET A 237 31.45 -22.90 3.40
CA MET A 237 30.20 -22.34 2.90
C MET A 237 29.36 -23.42 2.21
N LEU A 238 30.00 -24.26 1.40
CA LEU A 238 29.33 -25.39 0.73
C LEU A 238 28.77 -26.40 1.74
N LEU A 239 29.52 -26.70 2.80
CA LEU A 239 29.05 -27.58 3.87
C LEU A 239 27.83 -26.97 4.58
N ALA A 240 27.91 -25.70 5.00
CA ALA A 240 26.79 -25.01 5.64
C ALA A 240 25.53 -24.95 4.74
N ALA A 241 25.72 -24.72 3.44
CA ALA A 241 24.62 -24.70 2.47
C ALA A 241 23.95 -26.08 2.35
N ARG A 242 24.74 -27.16 2.35
CA ARG A 242 24.25 -28.53 2.30
C ARG A 242 23.51 -28.92 3.58
N GLU A 243 24.03 -28.54 4.75
CA GLU A 243 23.38 -28.77 6.04
C GLU A 243 22.00 -28.10 6.11
N GLN A 244 21.89 -26.85 5.62
CA GLN A 244 20.61 -26.14 5.56
C GLN A 244 19.62 -26.84 4.62
N ALA A 245 20.06 -27.29 3.45
CA ALA A 245 19.20 -27.97 2.47
C ALA A 245 18.67 -29.33 2.99
N MET A 246 19.51 -30.09 3.72
CA MET A 246 19.07 -31.33 4.36
C MET A 246 18.06 -31.05 5.48
N SER A 247 18.26 -29.97 6.24
CA SER A 247 17.34 -29.53 7.29
C SER A 247 15.96 -29.14 6.72
N SER A 248 15.91 -28.37 5.64
CA SER A 248 14.64 -27.99 5.01
C SER A 248 13.90 -29.20 4.44
N GLN A 249 14.59 -30.10 3.73
CA GLN A 249 13.99 -31.32 3.19
C GLN A 249 13.43 -32.25 4.28
N ALA A 250 14.11 -32.34 5.44
CA ALA A 250 13.61 -33.13 6.56
C ALA A 250 12.31 -32.56 7.15
N VAL A 251 12.17 -31.23 7.20
CA VAL A 251 10.93 -30.55 7.63
C VAL A 251 9.80 -30.79 6.63
N ASP A 252 10.06 -30.66 5.33
CA ASP A 252 9.05 -30.87 4.28
C ASP A 252 8.53 -32.31 4.28
N LEU A 253 9.42 -33.30 4.42
CA LEU A 253 9.05 -34.72 4.52
C LEU A 253 8.22 -35.03 5.78
N TRP A 254 8.51 -34.37 6.89
CA TRP A 254 7.75 -34.51 8.13
C TRP A 254 6.33 -33.93 7.99
N GLN A 255 6.18 -32.76 7.37
CA GLN A 255 4.86 -32.14 7.11
C GLN A 255 4.00 -32.95 6.13
N GLN A 256 4.61 -33.55 5.10
CA GLN A 256 3.90 -34.44 4.17
C GLN A 256 3.43 -35.74 4.84
N SER A 257 4.16 -36.21 5.85
CA SER A 257 3.84 -37.44 6.58
C SER A 257 2.84 -37.22 7.74
N ASN A 258 2.58 -35.97 8.13
CA ASN A 258 1.62 -35.58 9.17
C ASN A 258 0.80 -34.35 8.72
N PRO A 259 -0.14 -34.51 7.76
CA PRO A 259 -1.09 -33.45 7.45
C PRO A 259 -2.05 -33.22 8.63
N VAL A 260 -2.31 -31.95 8.94
CA VAL A 260 -3.25 -31.49 10.00
C VAL A 260 -4.69 -31.85 9.65
#